data_AF-A0A7W1MWD5-F1
#
_entry.id   AF-A0A7W1MWD5-F1
#
_cell.length_a   1.000
_cell.length_b   1.000
_cell.length_c   1.000
_cell.angle_alpha   90.00
_cell.angle_beta   90.00
_cell.angle_gamma   90.00
#
_symmetry.space_group_name_H-M   'P 1'
#
loop_
_entity.id
_entity.type
_entity.pdbx_description
1 polymer ?
#
loop_
_entity_poly.entity_id
_entity_poly.type
_entity_poly.pdbx_seq_one_letter_code
_entity_poly.pdbx_strand_id
1 'polypeptide(L)'
;MSAGSMQELRFTETNSADDSAGKTWGLEGNLFWFVAGGAFAGVMTLLLLFSVCRWSFLTALIPALIPLGLALLYALAFRQGKPSGYDLDLFELWLKGPGFGPESPRVTARATSASTKYV
;
A
#
# COMPACT_ATOMS: atom_id res chain seq x y z
N MET A 1 7.00 -55.89 8.35
CA MET A 1 6.63 -54.72 7.52
C MET A 1 5.78 -53.82 8.42
N SER A 2 6.39 -52.80 9.03
CA SER A 2 5.70 -51.91 9.97
C SER A 2 4.95 -50.83 9.18
N ALA A 3 3.62 -50.81 9.27
CA ALA A 3 2.80 -49.75 8.70
C ALA A 3 3.22 -48.42 9.34
N GLY A 4 3.75 -47.50 8.53
CA GLY A 4 4.07 -46.16 8.98
C GLY A 4 2.81 -45.49 9.49
N SER A 5 2.77 -45.18 10.79
CA SER A 5 1.71 -44.39 11.40
C SER A 5 1.63 -43.05 10.66
N MET A 6 0.51 -42.78 9.99
CA MET A 6 0.21 -41.44 9.49
C MET A 6 0.21 -40.49 10.71
N GLN A 7 1.27 -39.72 10.86
CA GLN A 7 1.36 -38.67 11.87
C GLN A 7 0.38 -37.59 11.43
N GLU A 8 -0.80 -37.57 12.06
CA GLU A 8 -1.81 -36.56 11.83
C GLU A 8 -1.25 -35.21 12.25
N LEU A 9 -1.04 -34.33 11.27
CA LEU A 9 -0.51 -32.99 11.47
C LEU A 9 -1.54 -32.21 12.29
N ARG A 10 -1.21 -31.92 13.56
CA ARG A 10 -2.03 -31.05 14.41
C ARG A 10 -1.90 -29.62 13.91
N PHE A 11 -2.85 -29.19 13.09
CA PHE A 11 -3.02 -27.79 12.74
C PHE A 11 -3.46 -27.03 13.99
N THR A 12 -2.65 -26.07 14.41
CA THR A 12 -3.07 -25.06 15.39
C THR A 12 -3.45 -23.84 14.58
N GLU A 13 -4.71 -23.41 14.70
CA GLU A 13 -5.17 -22.11 14.19
C GLU A 13 -4.24 -21.04 14.77
N THR A 14 -3.30 -20.56 13.96
CA THR A 14 -2.44 -19.45 14.36
C THR A 14 -3.35 -18.24 14.47
N ASN A 15 -3.29 -17.58 15.63
CA ASN A 15 -4.04 -16.37 15.86
C ASN A 15 -3.47 -15.28 14.94
N SER A 16 -4.11 -15.09 13.78
CA SER A 16 -3.83 -14.04 12.82
C SER A 16 -4.25 -12.65 13.34
N ALA A 17 -4.12 -12.35 14.64
CA ALA A 17 -4.48 -11.05 15.22
C ALA A 17 -3.73 -9.87 14.56
N ASP A 18 -2.60 -10.12 13.90
CA ASP A 18 -1.90 -9.11 13.09
C ASP A 18 -2.58 -8.81 11.74
N ASP A 19 -3.59 -9.59 11.32
CA ASP A 19 -4.24 -9.48 10.01
C ASP A 19 -5.39 -8.46 9.98
N SER A 20 -5.58 -7.71 11.06
CA SER A 20 -6.56 -6.61 11.13
C SER A 20 -5.87 -5.27 11.36
N ALA A 21 -5.10 -4.82 10.38
CA ALA A 21 -4.76 -3.40 10.30
C ALA A 21 -6.07 -2.59 10.18
N GLY A 22 -6.44 -1.90 11.26
CA GLY A 22 -7.69 -1.13 11.31
C GLY A 22 -7.78 -0.11 10.17
N LYS A 23 -8.98 0.04 9.60
CA LYS A 23 -9.24 0.97 8.50
C LYS A 23 -9.88 2.25 9.05
N THR A 24 -9.22 3.39 8.85
CA THR A 24 -9.70 4.70 9.33
C THR A 24 -10.23 5.47 8.15
N TRP A 25 -11.56 5.65 8.05
CA TRP A 25 -12.22 6.37 6.95
C TRP A 25 -11.83 5.89 5.54
N GLY A 26 -11.65 4.58 5.37
CA GLY A 26 -11.24 4.01 4.09
C GLY A 26 -9.73 4.03 3.81
N LEU A 27 -8.93 4.55 4.74
CA LEU A 27 -7.45 4.49 4.70
C LEU A 27 -6.96 3.35 5.61
N GLU A 28 -6.07 2.51 5.08
CA GLU A 28 -5.54 1.35 5.79
C GLU A 28 -4.50 1.75 6.83
N GLY A 29 -4.70 1.30 8.07
CA GLY A 29 -3.76 1.43 9.18
C GLY A 29 -3.25 2.87 9.38
N ASN A 30 -1.93 3.03 9.30
CA ASN A 30 -1.22 4.29 9.56
C ASN A 30 -1.36 5.33 8.44
N LEU A 31 -2.03 5.01 7.33
CA LEU A 31 -2.08 5.86 6.14
C LEU A 31 -2.78 7.20 6.39
N PHE A 32 -3.71 7.22 7.34
CA PHE A 32 -4.37 8.43 7.84
C PHE A 32 -3.38 9.52 8.25
N TRP A 33 -2.27 9.17 8.90
CA TRP A 33 -1.31 10.14 9.42
C TRP A 33 -0.55 10.89 8.33
N PHE A 34 -0.34 10.27 7.17
CA PHE A 34 0.24 10.97 6.02
C PHE A 34 -0.71 12.05 5.51
N VAL A 35 -2.00 11.74 5.39
CA VAL A 35 -3.01 12.71 4.94
C VAL A 35 -3.20 13.82 5.97
N ALA A 36 -3.32 13.47 7.25
CA ALA A 36 -3.44 14.45 8.34
C ALA A 36 -2.22 15.37 8.42
N GLY A 37 -1.01 14.79 8.33
CA GLY A 37 0.24 15.55 8.30
C GLY A 37 0.36 16.45 7.07
N GLY A 38 -0.02 15.97 5.89
CA GLY A 38 -0.05 16.76 4.65
C GLY A 38 -1.04 17.92 4.72
N ALA A 39 -2.24 17.70 5.29
CA ALA A 39 -3.23 18.76 5.51
C ALA A 39 -2.69 19.82 6.48
N PHE A 40 -2.12 19.39 7.62
CA PHE A 40 -1.51 20.29 8.58
C PHE A 40 -0.38 21.12 7.96
N ALA A 41 0.54 20.48 7.23
CA ALA A 41 1.63 21.13 6.53
C ALA A 41 1.12 22.12 5.46
N GLY A 42 0.04 21.78 4.74
CA GLY A 42 -0.60 22.67 3.78
C GLY A 42 -1.18 23.92 4.43
N VAL A 43 -1.87 23.78 5.56
CA VAL A 43 -2.39 24.92 6.34
C VAL A 43 -1.25 25.79 6.86
N MET A 44 -0.19 25.19 7.42
CA MET A 44 0.99 25.95 7.88
C MET A 44 1.65 26.72 6.74
N THR A 45 1.77 26.09 5.57
CA THR A 45 2.30 26.72 4.36
C THR A 45 1.41 27.90 3.94
N LEU A 46 0.10 27.71 3.87
CA LEU A 46 -0.85 28.79 3.56
C LEU A 46 -0.69 29.97 4.51
N LEU A 47 -0.67 29.71 5.82
CA LEU A 47 -0.53 30.74 6.83
C LEU A 47 0.81 31.47 6.72
N LEU A 48 1.90 30.76 6.46
CA LEU A 48 3.22 31.38 6.31
C LEU A 48 3.26 32.28 5.07
N LEU A 49 2.78 31.82 3.92
CA LEU A 49 2.80 32.62 2.69
C LEU A 49 1.83 33.81 2.77
N PHE A 50 0.63 33.60 3.32
CA PHE A 50 -0.36 34.66 3.43
C PHE A 50 -0.02 35.67 4.54
N SER A 51 0.31 35.20 5.74
CA SER A 51 0.52 36.07 6.91
C SER A 51 1.91 36.68 6.96
N VAL A 52 2.95 35.89 6.70
CA VAL A 52 4.35 36.34 6.83
C VAL A 52 4.84 36.94 5.52
N CYS A 53 4.69 36.21 4.41
CA CYS A 53 5.16 36.66 3.10
C CYS A 53 4.21 37.68 2.44
N ARG A 54 3.03 37.93 3.03
CA ARG A 54 2.00 38.88 2.56
C ARG A 54 1.55 38.62 1.12
N TRP A 55 1.55 37.36 0.70
CA TRP A 55 0.99 36.99 -0.60
C TRP A 55 -0.52 37.17 -0.60
N SER A 56 -1.12 37.38 -1.77
CA SER A 56 -2.57 37.33 -1.87
C SER A 56 -3.06 35.91 -1.62
N PHE A 57 -4.29 35.78 -1.12
CA PHE A 57 -4.82 34.46 -0.73
C PHE A 57 -4.76 33.45 -1.87
N LEU A 58 -5.16 33.83 -3.09
CA LEU A 58 -5.16 32.92 -4.24
C LEU A 58 -3.76 32.50 -4.68
N THR A 59 -2.77 33.40 -4.61
CA THR A 59 -1.39 33.03 -4.99
C THR A 59 -0.71 32.18 -3.91
N ALA A 60 -1.07 32.35 -2.64
CA ALA A 60 -0.61 31.51 -1.53
C ALA A 60 -1.27 30.13 -1.51
N LEU A 61 -2.50 30.01 -2.01
CA LEU A 61 -3.26 28.76 -2.02
C LEU A 61 -2.61 27.69 -2.90
N ILE A 62 -2.12 28.05 -4.08
CA ILE A 62 -1.49 27.11 -5.03
C ILE A 62 -0.33 26.32 -4.38
N PRO A 63 0.72 26.96 -3.84
CA PRO A 63 1.80 26.24 -3.18
C PRO A 63 1.36 25.56 -1.87
N ALA A 64 0.37 26.10 -1.15
CA ALA A 64 -0.16 25.48 0.06
C ALA A 64 -0.89 24.15 -0.19
N LEU A 65 -1.36 23.90 -1.41
CA LEU A 65 -1.93 22.61 -1.80
C LEU A 65 -0.86 21.55 -2.07
N ILE A 66 0.41 21.92 -2.28
CA ILE A 66 1.48 20.97 -2.63
C ILE A 66 1.68 19.92 -1.52
N PRO A 67 1.84 20.26 -0.22
CA PRO A 67 2.06 19.26 0.81
C PRO A 67 0.90 18.26 0.94
N LEU A 68 -0.34 18.75 0.87
CA LEU A 68 -1.54 17.89 0.90
C LEU A 68 -1.64 17.03 -0.37
N GLY A 69 -1.38 17.61 -1.54
CA GLY A 69 -1.41 16.91 -2.82
C GLY A 69 -0.38 15.78 -2.88
N LEU A 70 0.84 16.01 -2.39
CA LEU A 70 1.87 14.98 -2.29
C LEU A 70 1.48 13.87 -1.31
N ALA A 71 0.91 14.23 -0.15
CA ALA A 71 0.44 13.24 0.82
C ALA A 71 -0.68 12.36 0.25
N LEU A 72 -1.64 12.96 -0.46
CA LEU A 72 -2.71 12.22 -1.13
C LEU A 72 -2.18 11.36 -2.27
N LEU A 73 -1.28 11.89 -3.09
CA LEU A 73 -0.65 11.12 -4.17
C LEU A 73 0.09 9.90 -3.62
N TYR A 74 0.89 10.08 -2.58
CA TYR A 74 1.58 8.96 -1.91
C TYR A 74 0.57 7.97 -1.32
N ALA A 75 -0.43 8.47 -0.60
CA ALA A 75 -1.37 7.60 0.09
C ALA A 75 -2.21 6.75 -0.88
N LEU A 76 -2.82 7.40 -1.87
CA LEU A 76 -3.78 6.76 -2.77
C LEU A 76 -3.10 5.99 -3.91
N ALA A 77 -2.00 6.51 -4.48
CA ALA A 77 -1.36 5.86 -5.62
C ALA A 77 -0.38 4.76 -5.22
N PHE A 78 0.35 4.93 -4.11
CA PHE A 78 1.44 4.02 -3.73
C PHE A 78 1.13 3.10 -2.57
N ARG A 79 0.17 3.42 -1.69
CA ARG A 79 -0.01 2.68 -0.42
C ARG A 79 -1.39 2.06 -0.26
N GLN A 80 -2.46 2.68 -0.75
CA GLN A 80 -3.80 2.14 -0.58
C GLN A 80 -4.00 0.86 -1.39
N GLY A 81 -4.41 -0.22 -0.71
CA GLY A 81 -4.65 -1.52 -1.33
C GLY A 81 -3.38 -2.20 -1.85
N LYS A 82 -2.20 -1.73 -1.44
CA LYS A 82 -0.90 -2.31 -1.79
C LYS A 82 -0.32 -3.06 -0.59
N PRO A 83 0.38 -4.19 -0.80
CA PRO A 83 1.01 -4.93 0.28
C PRO A 83 2.10 -4.09 0.96
N SER A 84 2.38 -4.40 2.22
CA SER A 84 3.45 -3.73 2.99
C SER A 84 4.79 -3.85 2.26
N GLY A 85 5.48 -2.73 2.06
CA GLY A 85 6.79 -2.69 1.40
C GLY A 85 6.74 -2.42 -0.10
N TYR A 86 5.56 -2.40 -0.73
CA TYR A 86 5.41 -2.12 -2.17
C TYR A 86 6.10 -0.82 -2.61
N ASP A 87 6.03 0.23 -1.80
CA ASP A 87 6.68 1.51 -2.07
C ASP A 87 8.20 1.38 -2.08
N LEU A 88 8.79 0.69 -1.11
CA LEU A 88 10.24 0.45 -1.06
C LEU A 88 10.71 -0.43 -2.22
N ASP A 89 9.96 -1.48 -2.55
CA ASP A 89 10.27 -2.36 -3.67
C ASP A 89 10.23 -1.60 -5.00
N LEU A 90 9.27 -0.69 -5.19
CA LEU A 90 9.19 0.14 -6.40
C LEU A 90 10.35 1.13 -6.49
N PHE A 91 10.73 1.75 -5.36
CA PHE A 91 11.90 2.62 -5.31
C PHE A 91 13.18 1.84 -5.61
N GLU A 92 13.35 0.64 -5.05
CA GLU A 92 14.49 -0.22 -5.34
C GLU A 92 14.54 -0.61 -6.81
N LEU A 93 13.40 -1.00 -7.38
CA LEU A 93 13.28 -1.31 -8.80
C LEU A 93 13.63 -0.11 -9.70
N TRP A 94 13.19 1.10 -9.35
CA TRP A 94 13.55 2.31 -10.11
C TRP A 94 15.02 2.69 -9.96
N LEU A 95 15.59 2.57 -8.77
CA LEU A 95 16.94 3.05 -8.48
C LEU A 95 18.04 2.05 -8.88
N LYS A 96 17.79 0.76 -8.69
CA LYS A 96 18.76 -0.32 -8.95
C LYS A 96 18.43 -1.13 -10.21
N GLY A 97 17.21 -1.00 -10.74
CA GLY A 97 16.71 -1.86 -11.81
C GLY A 97 16.23 -3.22 -11.30
N PRO A 98 15.74 -4.09 -12.19
CA PRO A 98 15.39 -5.46 -11.82
C PRO A 98 16.64 -6.21 -11.32
N GLY A 99 16.54 -6.81 -10.13
CA GLY A 99 17.62 -7.61 -9.57
C GLY A 99 17.91 -8.88 -10.37
N PHE A 100 19.04 -9.53 -10.09
CA PHE A 100 19.35 -10.85 -10.63
C PHE A 100 18.52 -11.92 -9.92
N GLY A 101 17.34 -12.22 -10.48
CA GLY A 101 16.49 -13.33 -10.06
C GLY A 101 16.00 -14.10 -11.29
N PRO A 102 15.68 -15.40 -11.16
CA PRO A 102 15.03 -16.14 -12.22
C PRO A 102 13.71 -15.42 -12.59
N GLU A 103 13.46 -15.23 -13.88
CA GLU A 103 12.14 -14.74 -14.31
C GLU A 103 11.08 -15.68 -13.74
N SER A 104 10.17 -15.13 -12.92
CA SER A 104 9.05 -15.92 -12.43
C SER A 104 8.30 -16.45 -13.66
N PRO A 105 8.21 -17.77 -13.87
CA PRO A 105 7.44 -18.31 -14.97
C PRO A 105 6.05 -17.70 -14.86
N ARG A 106 5.56 -17.04 -15.92
CA ARG A 106 4.15 -16.64 -15.98
C ARG A 106 3.37 -17.92 -15.74
N VAL A 107 2.75 -18.05 -14.57
CA VAL A 107 1.77 -19.11 -14.33
C VAL A 107 0.60 -18.73 -15.22
N THR A 108 0.63 -19.20 -16.46
CA THR A 108 -0.54 -19.21 -17.33
C THR A 108 -1.58 -19.97 -16.54
N ALA A 109 -2.54 -19.23 -15.97
CA ALA A 109 -3.66 -19.83 -15.24
C ALA A 109 -4.21 -20.92 -16.14
N ARG A 110 -3.93 -22.18 -15.77
CA ARG A 110 -4.29 -23.33 -16.56
C ARG A 110 -5.81 -23.27 -16.63
N ALA A 111 -6.35 -22.96 -17.80
CA ALA A 111 -7.77 -23.04 -18.05
C ALA A 111 -8.19 -24.44 -17.62
N THR A 112 -8.89 -24.52 -16.50
CA THR A 112 -9.50 -25.75 -16.00
C THR A 112 -10.50 -26.16 -17.06
N SER A 113 -10.06 -27.07 -17.92
CA SER A 113 -10.89 -27.80 -18.86
C SER A 113 -11.95 -28.52 -18.04
N ALA A 114 -13.14 -27.91 -17.92
CA ALA A 114 -14.32 -28.58 -17.40
C ALA A 114 -14.71 -29.66 -18.43
N SER A 115 -14.14 -30.84 -18.25
CA SER A 115 -14.50 -32.04 -19.00
C SER A 115 -15.82 -32.57 -18.45
N THR A 116 -16.86 -32.42 -19.27
CA THR A 116 -18.07 -33.23 -19.38
C THR A 116 -18.02 -34.59 -18.69
N LYS A 117 -19.00 -34.88 -17.83
CA LYS A 117 -19.59 -36.22 -17.73
C LYS A 117 -21.11 -36.14 -17.65
N TYR A 118 -21.74 -36.68 -18.69
CA TYR A 118 -23.11 -37.17 -18.70
C TYR A 118 -23.27 -38.27 -17.64
N VAL A 119 -24.31 -38.17 -16.81
CA VAL A 119 -25.21 -39.26 -16.41
C VAL A 119 -26.59 -38.65 -16.25
#